data_AF-A0A8T4Y1N2-F1
#
_entry.id   AF-A0A8T4Y1N2-F1
#
_cell.length_a   1.000
_cell.length_b   1.000
_cell.length_c   1.000
_cell.angle_alpha   90.00
_cell.angle_beta   90.00
_cell.angle_gamma   90.00
#
_symmetry.space_group_name_H-M   'P 1'
#
loop_
_entity.id
_entity.type
_entity.pdbx_description
1 polymer ?
#
loop_
_entity_poly.entity_id
_entity_poly.type
_entity_poly.pdbx_seq_one_letter_code
_entity_poly.pdbx_strand_id
1 'polypeptide(L)'
;MGKTTVFSRSRLGLDLANLIAEPKLITELNPSEVDISYKVPSGSLCVLCKGARMLCGKSRCPIIVRLSHYVRTLVKVKGLNLDGSSPPSVFVGRFGYPHVFVGPLTPPVHGDTSMMDTPELWFGKSIDEIAEIRLSLIRGNFRVRVDHCKV
;
A
#
# COMPACT_ATOMS: atom_id res chain seq x y z
N MET A 1 18.66 9.19 -18.01
CA MET A 1 17.79 9.68 -16.92
C MET A 1 16.33 9.66 -17.40
N GLY A 2 15.63 8.55 -17.22
CA GLY A 2 14.27 8.35 -17.77
C GLY A 2 13.25 9.20 -16.99
N LYS A 3 12.48 10.02 -17.69
CA LYS A 3 11.47 10.91 -17.09
C LYS A 3 10.39 10.04 -16.42
N THR A 4 10.32 10.01 -15.09
CA THR A 4 9.29 9.23 -14.39
C THR A 4 7.97 9.98 -14.46
N THR A 5 6.92 9.38 -15.04
CA THR A 5 5.58 9.97 -15.06
C THR A 5 4.84 9.60 -13.79
N VAL A 6 4.40 10.63 -13.06
CA VAL A 6 3.53 10.49 -11.88
C VAL A 6 2.08 10.63 -12.35
N PHE A 7 1.24 9.66 -12.03
CA PHE A 7 -0.20 9.78 -12.24
C PHE A 7 -0.85 10.27 -10.96
N SER A 8 -1.64 11.34 -11.05
CA SER A 8 -2.48 11.83 -9.97
C SER A 8 -3.94 11.78 -10.42
N ARG A 9 -4.83 11.77 -9.42
CA ARG A 9 -6.27 11.61 -9.49
C ARG A 9 -6.98 12.53 -10.49
N SER A 10 -6.47 13.73 -10.74
CA SER A 10 -7.07 14.68 -11.69
C SER A 10 -7.08 14.22 -13.16
N ARG A 11 -6.27 13.21 -13.53
CA ARG A 11 -6.20 12.65 -14.89
C ARG A 11 -6.70 11.20 -15.00
N LEU A 12 -7.28 10.69 -13.93
CA LEU A 12 -7.79 9.34 -13.86
C LEU A 12 -9.30 9.35 -14.13
N GLY A 13 -9.69 9.00 -15.35
CA GLY A 13 -11.00 8.39 -15.60
C GLY A 13 -11.03 6.95 -15.06
N LEU A 14 -10.54 6.76 -13.82
CA LEU A 14 -10.69 5.53 -13.07
C LEU A 14 -11.95 5.71 -12.26
N ASP A 15 -12.99 5.00 -12.65
CA ASP A 15 -14.23 4.94 -11.93
C ASP A 15 -13.98 4.14 -10.63
N LEU A 16 -13.53 4.84 -9.59
CA LEU A 16 -13.23 4.28 -8.27
C LEU A 16 -14.43 3.47 -7.73
N ALA A 17 -15.66 3.86 -8.12
CA ALA A 17 -16.89 3.14 -7.80
C ALA A 17 -16.90 1.69 -8.30
N ASN A 18 -16.30 1.40 -9.46
CA ASN A 18 -16.25 0.03 -10.01
C ASN A 18 -15.12 -0.82 -9.40
N LEU A 19 -14.07 -0.19 -8.88
CA LEU A 19 -12.95 -0.88 -8.20
C LEU A 19 -13.29 -1.24 -6.75
N ILE A 20 -14.19 -0.47 -6.15
CA ILE A 20 -14.69 -0.66 -4.80
C ILE A 20 -16.01 -1.42 -4.92
N ALA A 21 -15.95 -2.72 -5.25
CA ALA A 21 -17.13 -3.57 -5.38
C ALA A 21 -17.91 -3.79 -4.07
N GLU A 22 -17.44 -3.23 -2.95
CA GLU A 22 -18.09 -3.32 -1.65
C GLU A 22 -18.87 -2.02 -1.34
N PRO A 23 -20.20 -2.07 -1.22
CA PRO A 23 -21.03 -0.88 -1.03
C PRO A 23 -20.70 -0.11 0.26
N LYS A 24 -20.13 -0.78 1.28
CA LYS A 24 -19.72 -0.16 2.54
C LYS A 24 -18.49 0.75 2.38
N LEU A 25 -17.55 0.40 1.51
CA LEU A 25 -16.35 1.19 1.25
C LEU A 25 -16.70 2.47 0.47
N ILE A 26 -17.67 2.42 -0.44
CA ILE A 26 -18.13 3.57 -1.23
C ILE A 26 -18.74 4.66 -0.32
N THR A 27 -19.45 4.26 0.74
CA THR A 27 -20.12 5.18 1.68
C THR A 27 -19.14 5.90 2.61
N GLU A 28 -18.05 5.23 3.04
CA GLU A 28 -17.08 5.80 3.99
C GLU A 28 -15.93 6.55 3.32
N LEU A 29 -15.67 6.27 2.04
CA LEU A 29 -14.67 7.01 1.28
C LEU A 29 -15.30 8.28 0.73
N ASN A 30 -14.99 9.44 1.30
CA ASN A 30 -15.11 10.68 0.55
C ASN A 30 -13.95 10.67 -0.46
N PRO A 31 -14.17 10.34 -1.75
CA PRO A 31 -13.07 10.04 -2.66
C PRO A 31 -12.13 11.24 -2.76
N SER A 32 -12.70 12.45 -2.60
CA SER A 32 -12.13 13.81 -2.52
C SER A 32 -10.79 13.96 -1.82
N GLU A 33 -10.53 13.22 -0.74
CA GLU A 33 -9.39 13.48 0.14
C GLU A 33 -8.16 12.57 -0.11
N VAL A 34 -8.30 11.54 -0.94
CA VAL A 34 -7.20 10.57 -1.18
C VAL A 34 -6.49 10.88 -2.51
N ASP A 35 -5.32 11.51 -2.46
CA ASP A 35 -4.41 11.63 -3.62
C ASP A 35 -3.49 10.41 -3.70
N ILE A 36 -3.89 9.40 -4.48
CA ILE A 36 -3.00 8.28 -4.81
C ILE A 36 -2.16 8.66 -6.03
N SER A 37 -0.84 8.72 -5.83
CA SER A 37 0.11 8.86 -6.92
C SER A 37 0.94 7.60 -7.14
N TYR A 38 1.11 7.20 -8.40
CA TYR A 38 1.97 6.08 -8.78
C TYR A 38 3.00 6.51 -9.83
N LYS A 39 4.20 5.95 -9.71
CA LYS A 39 5.33 6.20 -10.61
C LYS A 39 5.46 5.04 -11.58
N VAL A 40 5.49 5.34 -12.87
CA VAL A 40 5.84 4.36 -13.91
C VAL A 40 6.94 4.91 -14.82
N PRO A 41 7.66 4.03 -15.53
CA PRO A 41 8.57 4.46 -16.60
C PRO A 41 7.82 5.24 -17.68
N SER A 42 8.43 6.32 -18.18
CA SER A 42 7.94 7.04 -19.36
C SER A 42 7.77 6.09 -20.55
N GLY A 43 6.65 6.20 -21.26
CA GLY A 43 6.36 5.37 -22.43
C GLY A 43 5.81 3.98 -22.09
N SER A 44 5.56 3.68 -20.81
CA SER A 44 4.93 2.41 -20.44
C SER A 44 3.47 2.33 -20.87
N LEU A 45 3.03 1.14 -21.29
CA LEU A 45 1.63 0.84 -21.64
C LEU A 45 0.66 1.12 -20.50
N CYS A 46 1.14 1.16 -19.25
CA CYS A 46 0.35 1.49 -18.07
C CYS A 46 -0.32 2.88 -18.16
N VAL A 47 0.31 3.84 -18.85
CA VAL A 47 -0.24 5.19 -19.07
C VAL A 47 -1.52 5.15 -19.90
N LEU A 48 -1.55 4.30 -20.92
CA LEU A 48 -2.68 4.13 -21.83
C LEU A 48 -3.72 3.16 -21.27
N CYS A 49 -3.25 2.13 -20.58
CA CYS A 49 -4.06 1.08 -19.98
C CYS A 49 -4.90 1.61 -18.81
N LYS A 50 -4.32 2.48 -17.98
CA LYS A 50 -4.89 3.01 -16.72
C LYS A 50 -5.48 1.91 -15.81
N GLY A 51 -5.02 0.67 -15.95
CA GLY A 51 -5.51 -0.47 -15.17
C GLY A 51 -6.83 -1.10 -15.64
N ALA A 52 -7.53 -0.55 -16.64
CA ALA A 52 -8.81 -1.08 -17.12
C ALA A 52 -8.65 -2.02 -18.32
N ARG A 53 -7.70 -1.73 -19.22
CA ARG A 53 -7.56 -2.44 -20.52
C ARG A 53 -6.59 -3.62 -20.49
N MET A 54 -5.93 -3.86 -19.37
CA MET A 54 -4.97 -4.97 -19.17
C MET A 54 -3.92 -5.16 -20.29
N LEU A 55 -3.47 -4.06 -20.93
CA LEU A 55 -2.52 -4.07 -22.06
C LEU A 55 -1.15 -4.72 -21.76
N CYS A 56 -0.84 -4.95 -20.48
CA CYS A 56 0.39 -5.62 -20.05
C CYS A 56 0.28 -7.16 -20.02
N GLY A 57 -0.89 -7.74 -20.31
CA GLY A 57 -1.10 -9.19 -20.38
C GLY A 57 -1.05 -9.93 -19.03
N LYS A 58 -0.94 -9.21 -17.91
CA LYS A 58 -0.97 -9.81 -16.57
C LYS A 58 -2.39 -10.28 -16.24
N SER A 59 -2.51 -11.30 -15.40
CA SER A 59 -3.81 -11.75 -14.86
C SER A 59 -4.51 -10.67 -14.03
N ARG A 60 -3.73 -9.88 -13.27
CA ARG A 60 -4.19 -8.74 -12.48
C ARG A 60 -3.23 -7.57 -12.61
N CYS A 61 -3.75 -6.34 -12.61
CA CYS A 61 -2.94 -5.13 -12.70
C CYS A 61 -2.33 -4.82 -11.32
N PRO A 62 -0.99 -4.79 -11.16
CA PRO A 62 -0.37 -4.53 -9.86
C PRO A 62 -0.72 -3.15 -9.27
N ILE A 63 -0.99 -2.16 -10.14
CA ILE A 63 -1.37 -0.81 -9.73
C ILE A 63 -2.76 -0.84 -9.08
N ILE A 64 -3.70 -1.59 -9.67
CA ILE A 64 -5.06 -1.72 -9.17
C ILE A 64 -5.10 -2.52 -7.88
N VAL A 65 -4.38 -3.64 -7.80
CA VAL A 65 -4.28 -4.45 -6.57
C VAL A 65 -3.76 -3.60 -5.41
N ARG A 66 -2.66 -2.85 -5.61
CA ARG A 66 -2.14 -1.97 -4.55
C ARG A 66 -3.15 -0.89 -4.15
N LEU A 67 -3.82 -0.29 -5.12
CA LEU A 67 -4.83 0.74 -4.85
C LEU A 67 -6.02 0.18 -4.07
N SER A 68 -6.52 -1.00 -4.40
CA SER A 68 -7.68 -1.60 -3.71
C SER A 68 -7.37 -1.90 -2.25
N HIS A 69 -6.21 -2.51 -1.94
CA HIS A 69 -5.83 -2.76 -0.54
C HIS A 69 -5.51 -1.48 0.22
N TYR A 70 -4.89 -0.49 -0.44
CA TYR A 70 -4.62 0.81 0.18
C TYR A 70 -5.92 1.50 0.62
N VAL A 71 -6.89 1.58 -0.29
CA VAL A 71 -8.21 2.15 -0.01
C VAL A 71 -8.95 1.39 1.09
N ARG A 72 -8.96 0.06 1.04
CA ARG A 72 -9.54 -0.79 2.10
C ARG A 72 -8.91 -0.56 3.47
N THR A 73 -7.60 -0.34 3.50
CA THR A 73 -6.87 -0.10 4.75
C THR A 73 -7.17 1.30 5.29
N LEU A 74 -7.24 2.31 4.42
CA LEU A 74 -7.57 3.68 4.83
C LEU A 74 -8.93 3.79 5.52
N VAL A 75 -9.96 3.08 5.03
CA VAL A 75 -11.30 3.09 5.68
C VAL A 75 -11.23 2.55 7.12
N LYS A 76 -10.33 1.61 7.40
CA LYS A 76 -10.17 1.03 8.74
C LYS A 76 -9.43 1.96 9.71
N VAL A 77 -8.75 2.99 9.21
CA VAL A 77 -7.94 3.91 10.01
C VAL A 77 -8.73 5.18 10.28
N LYS A 78 -9.01 5.44 11.56
CA LYS A 78 -9.70 6.67 11.99
C LYS A 78 -8.70 7.67 12.57
N GLY A 79 -8.24 8.62 11.73
CA GLY A 79 -7.37 9.71 12.15
C GLY A 79 -5.87 9.36 12.21
N LEU A 80 -5.12 10.09 13.04
CA LEU A 80 -3.66 9.96 13.18
C LEU A 80 -3.21 8.96 14.25
N ASN A 81 -4.14 8.49 15.07
CA ASN A 81 -3.86 7.50 16.10
C ASN A 81 -4.16 6.12 15.54
N LEU A 82 -3.15 5.27 15.55
CA LEU A 82 -3.27 3.88 15.14
C LEU A 82 -3.13 3.00 16.36
N ASP A 83 -4.17 2.23 16.65
CA ASP A 83 -4.14 1.16 17.65
C ASP A 83 -4.29 -0.18 16.92
N GLY A 84 -3.51 -1.17 17.33
CA GLY A 84 -3.40 -2.43 16.62
C GLY A 84 -2.56 -3.45 17.38
N SER A 85 -2.80 -4.72 17.10
CA SER A 85 -2.02 -5.79 17.74
C SER A 85 -0.56 -5.75 17.29
N SER A 86 0.34 -5.79 18.28
CA SER A 86 1.74 -6.17 18.09
C SER A 86 1.86 -7.70 18.23
N PRO A 87 2.76 -8.37 17.50
CA PRO A 87 3.91 -7.83 16.77
C PRO A 87 3.61 -7.63 15.27
N PRO A 88 4.10 -6.56 14.60
CA PRO A 88 3.80 -6.46 13.17
C PRO A 88 4.98 -6.09 12.25
N SER A 89 6.22 -6.16 12.76
CA SER A 89 7.50 -5.88 12.09
C SER A 89 7.97 -4.44 12.00
N VAL A 90 9.30 -4.28 11.91
CA VAL A 90 9.97 -3.00 11.75
C VAL A 90 10.45 -2.86 10.31
N PHE A 91 10.09 -1.76 9.66
CA PHE A 91 10.60 -1.44 8.35
C PHE A 91 11.80 -0.49 8.45
N VAL A 92 12.90 -0.85 7.78
CA VAL A 92 14.09 0.01 7.62
C VAL A 92 14.27 0.41 6.14
N GLY A 93 14.31 1.71 5.88
CA GLY A 93 14.48 2.27 4.53
C GLY A 93 15.91 2.21 4.01
N ARG A 94 16.06 1.92 2.71
CA ARG A 94 17.35 1.88 2.01
C ARG A 94 17.93 3.25 1.65
N PHE A 95 17.07 4.27 1.54
CA PHE A 95 17.47 5.59 1.05
C PHE A 95 17.84 6.53 2.22
N GLY A 96 18.88 7.34 2.01
CA GLY A 96 19.23 8.44 2.92
C GLY A 96 20.29 8.13 3.98
N TYR A 97 20.97 6.97 3.91
CA TYR A 97 22.04 6.61 4.84
C TYR A 97 23.06 7.75 5.02
N PRO A 98 23.47 8.11 6.25
CA PRO A 98 23.14 7.44 7.52
C PRO A 98 21.80 7.83 8.15
N HIS A 99 21.02 8.74 7.55
CA HIS A 99 19.70 9.16 8.04
C HIS A 99 18.57 8.41 7.33
N VAL A 100 18.23 7.24 7.85
CA VAL A 100 17.25 6.32 7.26
C VAL A 100 15.86 6.50 7.86
N PHE A 101 14.83 6.15 7.07
CA PHE A 101 13.46 6.08 7.58
C PHE A 101 13.21 4.74 8.24
N VAL A 102 12.80 4.75 9.50
CA VAL A 102 12.43 3.57 10.28
C VAL A 102 11.00 3.72 10.75
N GLY A 103 10.31 2.61 10.96
CA GLY A 103 9.09 2.62 11.75
C GLY A 103 8.39 1.28 11.83
N PRO A 104 7.50 1.13 12.82
CA PRO A 104 6.69 -0.06 12.95
C PRO A 104 5.73 -0.15 11.76
N LEU A 105 5.54 -1.36 11.30
CA LEU A 105 4.39 -1.78 10.53
C LEU A 105 3.37 -2.26 11.55
N THR A 106 2.13 -1.80 11.50
CA THR A 106 1.06 -2.20 12.44
C THR A 106 -0.25 -2.41 11.69
N PRO A 107 -0.96 -3.53 11.89
CA PRO A 107 -2.26 -3.76 11.29
C PRO A 107 -3.35 -2.98 12.06
N PRO A 108 -4.41 -2.50 11.40
CA PRO A 108 -5.54 -1.84 12.04
C PRO A 108 -6.54 -2.85 12.66
N VAL A 109 -6.06 -4.01 13.12
CA VAL A 109 -6.87 -5.08 13.71
C VAL A 109 -6.25 -5.60 15.00
N HIS A 110 -7.11 -6.08 15.91
CA HIS A 110 -6.70 -6.74 17.15
C HIS A 110 -6.88 -8.26 17.03
N GLY A 111 -5.85 -9.02 17.39
CA GLY A 111 -5.84 -10.47 17.35
C GLY A 111 -4.42 -11.04 17.25
N ASP A 112 -4.32 -12.34 16.97
CA ASP A 112 -3.05 -12.99 16.66
C ASP A 112 -2.57 -12.55 15.27
N THR A 113 -1.53 -11.72 15.26
CA THR A 113 -0.94 -11.11 14.06
C THR A 113 0.40 -11.75 13.71
N SER A 114 0.81 -12.80 14.42
CA SER A 114 2.11 -13.47 14.24
C SER A 114 2.32 -13.95 12.81
N MET A 115 1.27 -14.48 12.17
CA MET A 115 1.30 -14.94 10.78
C MET A 115 1.62 -13.83 9.78
N MET A 116 1.39 -12.56 10.12
CA MET A 116 1.65 -11.42 9.23
C MET A 116 3.15 -11.07 9.12
N ASP A 117 3.99 -11.56 10.02
CA ASP A 117 5.43 -11.29 10.07
C ASP A 117 6.33 -12.53 9.96
N THR A 118 5.74 -13.72 9.89
CA THR A 118 6.47 -14.99 9.70
C THR A 118 6.36 -15.48 8.24
N PRO A 119 7.27 -15.05 7.35
CA PRO A 119 7.23 -15.45 5.94
C PRO A 119 7.34 -16.98 5.73
N GLU A 120 7.90 -17.70 6.69
CA GLU A 120 8.02 -19.16 6.67
C GLU A 120 6.64 -19.83 6.61
N LEU A 121 5.63 -19.21 7.24
CA LEU A 121 4.25 -19.69 7.25
C LEU A 121 3.45 -19.32 5.99
N TRP A 122 4.03 -18.53 5.08
CA TRP A 122 3.34 -18.15 3.83
C TRP A 122 3.50 -19.18 2.72
N PHE A 123 4.37 -20.18 2.93
CA PHE A 123 4.53 -21.25 1.96
C PHE A 123 3.20 -22.01 1.77
N GLY A 124 2.75 -22.13 0.52
CA GLY A 124 1.46 -22.74 0.18
C GLY A 124 0.27 -21.76 0.12
N LYS A 125 0.45 -20.50 0.51
CA LYS A 125 -0.58 -19.45 0.32
C LYS A 125 -0.58 -18.90 -1.11
N SER A 126 -1.74 -18.42 -1.53
CA SER A 126 -1.87 -17.71 -2.80
C SER A 126 -1.18 -16.34 -2.75
N ILE A 127 -0.78 -15.84 -3.92
CA ILE A 127 -0.17 -14.50 -4.02
C ILE A 127 -1.12 -13.39 -3.54
N ASP A 128 -2.44 -13.60 -3.68
CA ASP A 128 -3.46 -12.65 -3.25
C ASP A 128 -3.53 -12.57 -1.73
N GLU A 129 -3.43 -13.70 -1.03
CA GLU A 129 -3.37 -13.71 0.44
C GLU A 129 -2.12 -13.01 0.96
N ILE A 130 -0.96 -13.28 0.35
CA ILE A 130 0.31 -12.64 0.75
C ILE A 130 0.23 -11.13 0.50
N ALA A 131 -0.35 -10.72 -0.63
CA ALA A 131 -0.58 -9.32 -0.93
C ALA A 131 -1.52 -8.66 0.09
N GLU A 132 -2.62 -9.30 0.45
CA GLU A 132 -3.55 -8.81 1.48
C GLU A 132 -2.83 -8.65 2.84
N ILE A 133 -2.08 -9.67 3.28
CA ILE A 133 -1.29 -9.61 4.53
C ILE A 133 -0.38 -8.38 4.51
N ARG A 134 0.46 -8.23 3.48
CA ARG A 134 1.46 -7.16 3.43
C ARG A 134 0.90 -5.77 3.18
N LEU A 135 -0.17 -5.65 2.40
CA LEU A 135 -0.77 -4.36 2.04
C LEU A 135 -1.77 -3.86 3.10
N SER A 136 -2.19 -4.73 4.03
CA SER A 136 -3.00 -4.34 5.20
C SER A 136 -2.20 -3.66 6.31
N LEU A 137 -0.87 -3.81 6.31
CA LEU A 137 0.00 -3.23 7.32
C LEU A 137 0.21 -1.74 7.08
N ILE A 138 -0.02 -0.95 8.12
CA ILE A 138 0.17 0.49 8.09
C ILE A 138 1.55 0.81 8.62
N ARG A 139 2.27 1.63 7.86
CA ARG A 139 3.66 1.97 8.19
C ARG A 139 3.74 3.35 8.82
N GLY A 140 4.24 3.41 10.05
CA GLY A 140 4.80 4.65 10.60
C GLY A 140 6.15 4.97 9.94
N ASN A 141 6.43 6.25 9.70
CA ASN A 141 7.72 6.69 9.17
C ASN A 141 8.33 7.81 10.04
N PHE A 142 9.46 7.51 10.67
CA PHE A 142 10.28 8.53 11.31
C PHE A 142 11.72 8.42 10.82
N ARG A 143 12.45 9.54 10.80
CA ARG A 143 13.81 9.61 10.28
C ARG A 143 14.81 9.55 11.42
N VAL A 144 15.74 8.60 11.36
CA VAL A 144 16.74 8.37 12.41
C VAL A 144 18.13 8.25 11.79
N ARG A 145 19.14 8.75 12.52
CA ARG A 145 20.54 8.50 12.19
C ARG A 145 20.98 7.19 12.83
N VAL A 146 21.58 6.29 12.05
CA VAL A 146 21.89 4.91 12.51
C VAL A 146 22.70 4.85 13.81
N ASP A 147 23.57 5.82 14.03
CA ASP A 147 24.44 5.95 15.22
C ASP A 147 23.74 6.49 16.48
N HIS A 148 22.55 7.07 16.35
CA HIS A 148 21.77 7.60 17.48
C HIS A 148 20.66 6.66 17.98
N CYS A 149 20.59 5.44 17.45
CA CYS A 149 19.60 4.47 17.88
C CYS A 149 20.07 3.79 19.18
N LYS A 150 19.75 4.39 20.34
CA LYS A 150 19.87 3.69 21.63
C LYS A 150 18.75 2.64 21.71
N VAL A 151 19.13 1.37 21.77
CA VAL A 151 18.25 0.23 22.04
C VAL A 151 17.91 0.19 23.53
#